data_AF-A0A7C1Z8Z1-F1
#
_entry.id   AF-A0A7C1Z8Z1-F1
#
_cell.length_a   1.000
_cell.length_b   1.000
_cell.length_c   1.000
_cell.angle_alpha   90.00
_cell.angle_beta   90.00
_cell.angle_gamma   90.00
#
_symmetry.space_group_name_H-M   'P 1'
#
loop_
_entity.id
_entity.type
_entity.pdbx_description
1 polymer ?
#
loop_
_entity_poly.entity_id
_entity_poly.type
_entity_poly.pdbx_seq_one_letter_code
_entity_poly.pdbx_strand_id
1 'polypeptide(L)' 'MPAVASIEELKAVDEQLKAIKGQHPEVYTDFVELFRKNRKIGYKNICKMMLGEATPEKLKGIE' A
#
# COMPACT_ATOMS: atom_id res chain seq x y z
N MET A 1 14.29 -10.55 2.47
CA MET A 1 14.86 -10.12 1.19
C MET A 1 14.85 -8.60 1.18
N PRO A 2 15.98 -7.92 0.92
CA PRO A 2 16.00 -6.47 0.75
C PRO A 2 15.14 -6.06 -0.46
N ALA A 3 14.75 -4.79 -0.51
CA ALA A 3 14.06 -4.27 -1.69
C ALA A 3 14.96 -4.40 -2.93
N VAL A 4 14.35 -4.71 -4.08
CA VAL A 4 15.06 -4.73 -5.38
C VAL A 4 15.36 -3.31 -5.87
N ALA A 5 14.55 -2.33 -5.43
CA ALA A 5 14.71 -0.92 -5.77
C ALA A 5 15.99 -0.31 -5.20
N SER A 6 16.55 0.69 -5.88
CA SER A 6 17.71 1.44 -5.39
C SER A 6 17.36 2.27 -4.16
N ILE A 7 18.39 2.70 -3.41
CA ILE A 7 18.16 3.56 -2.23
C ILE A 7 17.57 4.93 -2.63
N GLU A 8 17.92 5.44 -3.81
CA GLU A 8 17.38 6.68 -4.37
C GLU A 8 15.88 6.54 -4.67
N GLU A 9 15.46 5.44 -5.29
CA GLU A 9 14.05 5.16 -5.56
C GLU A 9 13.23 5.06 -4.26
N LEU A 10 13.79 4.39 -3.24
CA LEU A 10 13.15 4.29 -1.92
C LEU A 10 13.00 5.66 -1.26
N LYS A 11 14.01 6.54 -1.35
CA LYS A 11 13.95 7.90 -0.81
C LYS A 11 12.91 8.75 -1.52
N ALA A 12 12.83 8.67 -2.85
CA ALA A 12 11.85 9.41 -3.63
C ALA A 12 10.41 9.04 -3.23
N VAL A 13 10.14 7.75 -3.02
CA VAL A 13 8.82 7.30 -2.54
C VAL A 13 8.58 7.75 -1.10
N ASP A 14 9.57 7.69 -0.21
CA ASP A 14 9.44 8.17 1.18
C ASP A 14 9.10 9.67 1.26
N GLU A 15 9.70 10.51 0.40
CA GLU A 15 9.37 11.93 0.31
C GLU A 15 7.92 12.15 -0.14
N GLN A 16 7.46 11.40 -1.13
CA GLN A 16 6.06 11.46 -1.58
C GLN A 16 5.08 11.04 -0.45
N LEU A 17 5.40 9.97 0.28
CA LEU A 17 4.61 9.52 1.42
C LEU A 17 4.54 10.59 2.53
N LYS A 18 5.66 11.26 2.82
CA LYS A 18 5.71 12.39 3.77
C LYS A 18 4.85 13.57 3.31
N ALA A 19 4.91 13.91 2.02
CA ALA A 19 4.08 14.99 1.46
C ALA A 19 2.59 14.67 1.59
N ILE A 20 2.17 13.46 1.20
CA ILE A 20 0.77 13.02 1.30
C ILE A 20 0.32 13.03 2.77
N LYS A 21 1.15 12.52 3.68
CA LYS A 21 0.85 12.55 5.13
C LYS A 21 0.69 13.98 5.65
N GLY A 22 1.50 14.92 5.16
CA GLY A 22 1.38 16.33 5.53
C GLY A 22 0.10 16.99 5.01
N GLN A 23 -0.33 16.65 3.80
CA GLN A 23 -1.55 17.18 3.17
C GLN A 23 -2.83 16.58 3.75
N HIS A 24 -2.81 15.28 4.09
CA HIS A 24 -3.97 14.52 4.52
C HIS A 24 -3.66 13.60 5.72
N PRO A 25 -3.37 14.16 6.91
CA PRO A 25 -2.84 13.39 8.04
C PRO A 25 -3.81 12.34 8.60
N GLU A 26 -5.11 12.66 8.68
CA GLU A 26 -6.14 11.74 9.18
C GLU A 26 -6.34 10.56 8.22
N VAL A 27 -6.55 10.87 6.94
CA VAL A 27 -6.70 9.85 5.88
C VAL A 27 -5.47 8.95 5.79
N TYR A 28 -4.26 9.53 5.88
CA TYR A 28 -3.03 8.75 5.90
C TYR A 28 -2.97 7.80 7.11
N THR A 29 -3.47 8.24 8.27
CA THR A 29 -3.54 7.41 9.48
C THR A 29 -4.50 6.24 9.27
N ASP A 30 -5.68 6.46 8.70
CA ASP A 30 -6.64 5.40 8.39
C ASP A 30 -6.04 4.35 7.44
N PHE A 31 -5.32 4.78 6.40
CA PHE A 31 -4.62 3.86 5.51
C PHE A 31 -3.55 3.04 6.25
N VAL A 32 -2.72 3.69 7.07
CA VAL A 32 -1.70 2.97 7.88
C VAL A 32 -2.36 1.94 8.79
N GLU A 33 -3.49 2.26 9.40
CA GLU A 33 -4.24 1.31 10.22
C GLU A 33 -4.83 0.16 9.40
N LEU A 34 -5.40 0.45 8.23
CA LEU A 34 -5.91 -0.55 7.30
C LEU A 34 -4.83 -1.59 6.97
N PHE A 35 -3.63 -1.13 6.60
CA PHE A 35 -2.49 -2.01 6.29
C PHE A 35 -2.05 -2.81 7.53
N ARG A 36 -1.99 -2.19 8.71
CA ARG A 36 -1.57 -2.85 9.96
C ARG A 36 -2.55 -3.92 10.44
N LYS A 37 -3.85 -3.64 10.39
CA LYS A 37 -4.93 -4.56 10.84
C LYS A 37 -5.06 -5.76 9.89
N ASN A 38 -4.70 -5.61 8.62
CA ASN A 38 -4.93 -6.61 7.58
C ASN A 38 -3.65 -7.26 7.02
N ARG A 39 -2.55 -7.32 7.81
CA ARG A 39 -1.27 -7.93 7.37
C ARG A 39 -1.41 -9.32 6.76
N LYS A 40 -2.35 -10.14 7.26
CA LYS A 40 -2.65 -11.49 6.75
C LYS A 40 -3.11 -11.53 5.28
N ILE A 41 -3.68 -10.43 4.78
CA ILE A 41 -4.12 -10.31 3.38
C ILE A 41 -2.92 -10.06 2.45
N GLY A 42 -1.85 -9.47 2.97
CA GLY A 42 -0.63 -9.11 2.23
C GLY A 42 -0.76 -7.74 1.54
N TYR A 43 0.26 -6.89 1.70
CA TYR A 43 0.23 -5.51 1.17
C TYR A 43 -0.02 -5.45 -0.34
N LYS A 44 0.58 -6.36 -1.12
CA LYS A 44 0.35 -6.46 -2.57
C LYS A 44 -1.13 -6.62 -2.94
N ASN A 45 -1.87 -7.44 -2.20
CA ASN A 45 -3.28 -7.69 -2.48
C ASN A 45 -4.15 -6.48 -2.12
N ILE A 46 -3.83 -5.81 -1.02
CA ILE A 46 -4.50 -4.55 -0.64
C ILE A 46 -4.25 -3.48 -1.72
N CYS A 47 -3.02 -3.32 -2.19
CA CYS A 47 -2.70 -2.37 -3.25
C CYS A 47 -3.43 -2.69 -4.56
N LYS A 48 -3.51 -3.97 -4.97
CA LYS A 48 -4.28 -4.36 -6.16
C LYS A 48 -5.75 -3.95 -6.07
N MET A 49 -6.39 -4.14 -4.90
CA MET A 49 -7.78 -3.71 -4.71
C MET A 49 -7.90 -2.18 -4.72
N MET A 50 -6.98 -1.48 -4.07
CA MET A 50 -6.96 -0.01 -4.04
C MET A 50 -6.76 0.61 -5.42
N LEU A 51 -5.96 -0.02 -6.28
CA LEU A 51 -5.70 0.40 -7.65
C LEU A 51 -6.80 -0.06 -8.63
N GLY A 52 -7.79 -0.83 -8.18
CA GLY A 52 -8.84 -1.39 -9.05
C GLY A 52 -8.36 -2.51 -9.97
N GLU A 53 -7.16 -3.07 -9.74
CA GLU A 53 -6.56 -4.12 -10.58
C GLU A 53 -7.16 -5.52 -10.31
N ALA A 54 -7.74 -5.73 -9.13
CA ALA A 54 -8.36 -7.00 -8.76
C ALA A 54 -9.49 -6.84 -7.73
N THR A 55 -10.50 -7.71 -7.82
CA THR A 55 -11.54 -7.89 -6.80
C THR A 55 -11.14 -8.99 -5.82
N PRO A 56 -11.80 -9.10 -4.64
CA PRO A 56 -11.59 -10.22 -3.72
C PRO A 56 -11.79 -11.59 -4.37
N GLU A 57 -12.79 -11.75 -5.23
CA GLU A 57 -13.12 -13.00 -5.93
C GLU A 57 -11.96 -13.40 -6.86
N LYS A 58 -11.47 -12.46 -7.66
CA LYS A 58 -10.32 -12.67 -8.55
C LYS A 58 -9.03 -13.00 -7.79
N LEU A 59 -8.77 -12.34 -6.66
CA LEU A 59 -7.62 -12.65 -5.80
C LEU A 59 -7.73 -14.04 -5.17
N LYS A 60 -8.95 -14.53 -4.97
CA LYS A 60 -9.21 -15.86 -4.44
C LYS A 60 -9.32 -16.94 -5.52
N GLY A 61 -9.38 -16.54 -6.79
CA GLY A 61 -9.54 -17.44 -7.94
C GLY A 61 -10.95 -18.02 -8.07
N ILE A 62 -11.97 -17.24 -7.68
CA ILE A 62 -13.40 -17.63 -7.77
C ILE A 62 -14.05 -16.92 -8.98
N GLU A 63 -13.32 -16.86 -10.10
CA GLU A 63 -13.85 -16.42 -11.41
C GLU A 63 -14.02 -17.62 -12.34
#